data_AF-A0A965I0J2-F1
#
_entry.id   AF-A0A965I0J2-F1
#
_cell.length_a   1.000
_cell.length_b   1.000
_cell.length_c   1.000
_cell.angle_alpha   90.00
_cell.angle_beta   90.00
_cell.angle_gamma   90.00
#
_symmetry.space_group_name_H-M   'P 1'
#
loop_
_entity.id
_entity.type
_entity.pdbx_description
1 polymer ?
#
loop_
_entity_poly.entity_id
_entity_poly.type
_entity_poly.pdbx_seq_one_letter_code
_entity_poly.pdbx_strand_id
1 'polypeptide(L)' 'MGLSIWQILIVVVLLVLLFGRGKISELMGDVAKGIKSFKKGMSEEDKPTSSLTSEHEQTIDVQAQAKEDSRVRKDENSPS' A
#
# COMPACT_ATOMS: atom_id res chain seq x y z
N MET A 1 -37.17 16.44 8.07
CA MET A 1 -36.29 16.24 6.91
C MET A 1 -34.93 15.80 7.45
N GLY A 2 -34.66 14.50 7.50
CA GLY A 2 -33.43 13.96 8.09
C GLY A 2 -32.25 14.02 7.13
N LEU A 3 -31.03 13.97 7.66
CA LEU A 3 -29.83 13.75 6.87
C LEU A 3 -29.85 12.31 6.34
N SER A 4 -30.28 12.10 5.10
CA SER A 4 -30.18 10.78 4.49
C SER A 4 -28.77 10.54 3.95
N ILE A 5 -28.42 9.26 3.85
CA ILE A 5 -27.11 8.80 3.36
C ILE A 5 -26.82 9.37 1.95
N TRP A 6 -27.87 9.59 1.15
CA TRP A 6 -27.77 10.19 -0.18
C TRP A 6 -27.22 11.62 -0.18
N GLN A 7 -27.59 12.45 0.79
CA GLN A 7 -27.08 13.83 0.91
C GLN A 7 -25.62 13.81 1.33
N ILE A 8 -25.23 12.90 2.22
CA ILE A 8 -23.84 12.77 2.70
C ILE A 8 -22.93 12.40 1.53
N LEU A 9 -23.33 11.45 0.67
CA LEU A 9 -22.52 11.07 -0.51
C LEU A 9 -22.27 12.26 -1.45
N ILE A 10 -23.30 13.06 -1.73
CA ILE A 10 -23.18 14.23 -2.61
C ILE A 10 -22.19 15.24 -2.02
N VAL A 11 -22.24 15.49 -0.72
CA VAL A 11 -21.32 16.41 -0.03
C VAL A 11 -19.88 15.88 -0.06
N VAL A 12 -19.68 14.58 0.16
CA VAL A 12 -18.35 13.95 0.10
C VAL A 12 -17.74 14.07 -1.29
N VAL A 13 -18.52 13.85 -2.35
CA VAL A 13 -18.03 14.01 -3.74
C VAL A 13 -17.55 15.44 -3.98
N LEU A 14 -18.30 16.45 -3.52
CA LEU A 14 -17.87 17.85 -3.63
C LEU A 14 -16.58 18.11 -2.86
N LEU A 15 -16.45 17.63 -1.63
CA LEU A 15 -15.20 17.79 -0.86
C LEU A 15 -14.01 17.11 -1.56
N VAL A 16 -14.20 15.93 -2.15
CA VAL A 16 -13.14 15.24 -2.90
C VAL A 16 -12.74 16.03 -4.16
N LEU A 17 -13.69 16.68 -4.83
CA LEU A 17 -13.40 17.53 -5.99
C LEU A 17 -12.68 18.83 -5.60
N LEU A 18 -13.05 19.45 -4.47
CA LEU A 18 -12.45 20.70 -3.99
C LEU A 18 -11.03 20.48 -3.45
N PHE A 19 -10.83 19.43 -2.66
CA PHE A 19 -9.53 19.13 -2.03
C PHE A 19 -8.63 18.25 -2.91
N GLY A 20 -9.21 17.57 -3.91
CA GLY A 20 -8.51 16.65 -4.79
C GLY A 20 -8.20 15.30 -4.15
N ARG A 21 -8.13 14.25 -4.97
CA ARG A 21 -7.86 12.86 -4.53
C ARG A 21 -6.47 12.65 -3.90
N GLY A 22 -5.48 13.49 -4.24
CA GLY A 22 -4.09 13.31 -3.79
C GLY A 22 -3.92 13.49 -2.27
N LYS A 23 -4.52 14.55 -1.71
CA LYS A 23 -4.44 14.85 -0.27
C LYS A 23 -5.27 13.88 0.58
N ILE A 24 -6.40 13.43 0.05
CA ILE A 24 -7.32 12.54 0.76
C ILE A 24 -6.74 11.13 0.86
N SER A 25 -6.03 10.65 -0.16
CA SER A 25 -5.44 9.30 -0.14
C SER A 25 -4.38 9.13 0.95
N GLU A 26 -3.52 10.14 1.15
CA GLU A 26 -2.45 10.12 2.15
C GLU A 26 -3.05 10.18 3.58
N LEU A 27 -4.00 11.09 3.80
CA LEU A 27 -4.72 11.21 5.07
C LEU A 27 -5.57 9.98 5.40
N MET A 28 -6.23 9.37 4.40
CA MET A 28 -7.02 8.15 4.59
C MET A 28 -6.13 6.97 4.97
N GLY A 29 -4.90 6.89 4.47
CA GLY A 29 -3.92 5.87 4.86
C GLY A 29 -3.55 5.94 6.34
N ASP A 30 -3.30 7.14 6.86
CA ASP A 30 -2.97 7.35 8.27
C ASP A 30 -4.17 7.14 9.19
N VAL A 31 -5.35 7.60 8.77
CA VAL A 31 -6.61 7.34 9.47
C VAL A 31 -6.94 5.84 9.50
N ALA A 32 -6.74 5.12 8.39
CA ALA A 32 -6.95 3.67 8.32
C ALA A 32 -6.00 2.90 9.24
N LYS A 33 -4.72 3.29 9.31
CA LYS A 33 -3.76 2.72 10.26
C LYS A 33 -4.18 2.97 11.72
N GLY A 34 -4.62 4.19 12.05
CA GLY A 34 -5.11 4.54 13.38
C GLY A 34 -6.34 3.73 13.79
N ILE A 35 -7.33 3.63 12.91
CA ILE A 35 -8.56 2.84 13.16
C ILE A 35 -8.25 1.35 13.23
N LYS A 36 -7.33 0.82 12.40
CA LYS A 36 -6.89 -0.59 12.46
C LYS A 36 -6.23 -0.90 13.79
N SER A 37 -5.34 -0.04 14.29
CA SER A 37 -4.70 -0.18 15.59
C SER A 37 -5.69 -0.06 16.74
N PHE A 38 -6.65 0.86 16.65
CA PHE A 38 -7.73 1.00 17.64
C PHE A 38 -8.61 -0.26 17.70
N LYS A 39 -9.02 -0.79 16.53
CA LYS A 39 -9.81 -2.02 16.44
C LYS A 39 -9.01 -3.23 16.93
N LYS A 40 -7.72 -3.30 16.60
CA LYS A 40 -6.83 -4.36 17.09
C LYS A 40 -6.69 -4.32 18.61
N GLY A 41 -6.43 -3.14 19.20
CA GLY A 41 -6.37 -2.98 20.65
C GLY A 41 -7.68 -3.36 21.35
N MET A 42 -8.83 -3.05 20.74
CA MET A 42 -10.14 -3.46 21.27
C MET A 42 -10.41 -4.97 21.09
N SER A 43 -9.83 -5.61 20.07
CA SER A 43 -10.04 -7.05 19.78
C SER A 43 -9.02 -7.95 20.49
N GLU A 44 -7.89 -7.41 20.95
CA GLU A 44 -6.87 -8.12 21.73
C GLU A 44 -7.33 -8.41 23.17
N GLU A 45 -8.39 -7.76 23.68
CA GLU A 45 -9.09 -8.21 24.91
C GLU A 45 -9.82 -9.55 24.72
N ASP A 46 -10.12 -9.98 23.49
CA ASP A 46 -10.96 -11.16 23.24
C ASP A 46 -10.24 -12.37 22.60
N LYS A 47 -9.12 -12.23 21.86
CA LYS A 47 -8.35 -13.39 21.30
C LYS A 47 -6.87 -13.08 20.98
N PRO A 48 -5.94 -14.06 21.12
CA PRO A 48 -4.55 -13.87 20.73
C PRO A 48 -4.35 -14.06 19.21
N THR A 49 -3.76 -13.04 18.58
CA THR A 49 -3.01 -13.07 17.32
C THR A 49 -3.79 -13.17 16.00
N SER A 50 -3.84 -12.06 15.24
CA SER A 50 -3.63 -12.09 13.78
C SER A 50 -3.34 -10.70 13.18
N SER A 51 -2.47 -10.69 12.17
CA SER A 51 -2.13 -9.61 11.23
C SER A 51 -1.19 -8.50 11.73
N LEU A 52 0.11 -8.79 11.62
CA LEU A 52 1.09 -7.83 11.12
C LEU A 52 1.02 -7.89 9.58
N THR A 53 0.40 -6.91 8.98
CA THR A 53 0.60 -6.60 7.56
C THR A 53 0.60 -5.09 7.48
N SER A 54 1.80 -4.55 7.66
CA SER A 54 2.19 -3.27 7.09
C SER A 54 2.86 -3.66 5.78
N GLU A 55 2.17 -3.42 4.68
CA GLU A 55 2.77 -3.53 3.35
C GLU A 55 3.92 -2.53 3.30
N HIS A 56 5.11 -3.10 3.14
CA HIS A 56 6.32 -2.41 2.75
C HIS A 56 6.13 -1.98 1.30
N GLU A 57 5.68 -0.75 1.09
CA GLU A 57 5.79 -0.09 -0.21
C GLU A 57 7.04 0.80 -0.16
N GLN A 58 8.14 0.27 -0.71
CA GLN A 58 9.12 1.04 -1.48
C GLN A 58 10.16 0.07 -2.08
N THR A 59 9.80 -0.58 -3.19
CA THR A 59 10.78 -0.89 -4.25
C THR A 59 10.13 -0.57 -5.59
N ILE A 60 10.28 0.69 -6.01
CA ILE A 60 10.17 1.06 -7.42
C ILE A 60 11.49 0.59 -8.05
N ASP A 61 11.57 -0.68 -8.41
CA ASP A 61 12.54 -1.15 -9.40
C ASP A 61 11.76 -1.46 -10.67
N VAL A 62 11.54 -0.38 -11.44
CA VAL A 62 11.08 -0.46 -12.81
C VAL A 62 12.15 -1.21 -13.59
N GLN A 63 11.81 -2.46 -13.92
CA GLN A 63 12.42 -3.26 -14.96
C GLN A 63 12.61 -2.43 -16.24
N ALA A 64 13.85 -1.98 -16.48
CA ALA A 64 14.29 -1.42 -17.75
C ALA A 64 15.81 -1.59 -17.93
N GLN A 65 16.18 -2.66 -18.66
CA GLN A 65 17.34 -2.81 -19.54
C GLN A 65 18.75 -2.47 -19.01
N ALA A 66 19.59 -3.50 -18.83
CA ALA A 66 20.92 -3.56 -19.46
C ALA A 66 21.53 -4.97 -19.33
N LYS A 67 21.54 -5.69 -20.46
CA LYS A 67 22.54 -6.69 -20.89
C LYS A 67 23.16 -7.57 -19.81
N GLU A 68 22.59 -8.77 -19.72
CA GLU A 68 23.28 -10.07 -19.74
C GLU A 68 24.82 -9.97 -19.74
N ASP A 69 25.35 -10.15 -18.54
CA ASP A 69 26.76 -10.17 -18.18
C ASP A 69 27.50 -11.28 -18.94
N SER A 70 28.70 -10.89 -19.33
CA SER A 70 29.66 -11.67 -20.08
C SER A 70 30.31 -12.72 -19.19
N ARG A 71 29.87 -13.99 -19.24
CA ARG A 71 30.65 -15.13 -18.68
C ARG A 71 30.48 -16.42 -19.46
N VAL A 72 30.71 -16.40 -20.77
CA VAL A 72 31.20 -17.59 -21.50
C VAL A 72 32.70 -17.42 -21.70
N ARG A 73 33.41 -17.64 -20.59
CA ARG A 73 34.84 -17.91 -20.53
C ARG A 73 35.11 -19.14 -21.39
N LYS A 74 35.47 -18.89 -22.65
CA LYS A 74 35.92 -19.87 -23.63
C LYS A 74 37.39 -20.18 -23.36
N ASP A 75 37.65 -20.79 -22.22
CA ASP A 75 38.98 -21.16 -21.74
C ASP A 75 38.89 -22.41 -20.86
N GLU A 76 38.30 -23.48 -21.39
CA GLU A 76 38.52 -24.84 -20.87
C GLU A 76 38.78 -25.79 -22.05
N ASN A 77 39.90 -25.55 -22.73
CA ASN A 77 40.57 -26.50 -23.61
C ASN A 77 41.90 -26.89 -22.95
N SER A 78 41.88 -27.97 -22.17
CA SER A 78 42.99 -28.94 -22.06
C SER A 78 42.61 -30.08 -21.09
N PRO A 79 42.02 -31.18 -21.56
CA PRO A 79 42.29 -32.49 -20.99
C PRO A 79 43.61 -33.02 -21.57
N SER A 80 44.44 -33.59 -20.70
CA SER A 80 45.73 -34.21 -21.00
C SER A 80 45.66 -35.34 -22.02
#